data_AF-A0AB74FDQ6-F1
#
_entry.id   AF-A0AB74FDQ6-F1
#
_cell.length_a   1.000
_cell.length_b   1.000
_cell.length_c   1.000
_cell.angle_alpha   90.00
_cell.angle_beta   90.00
_cell.angle_gamma   90.00
#
_symmetry.space_group_name_H-M   'P 1'
#
loop_
_entity.id
_entity.type
_entity.pdbx_description
1 polymer ?
#
loop_
_entity_poly.entity_id
_entity_poly.type
_entity_poly.pdbx_seq_one_letter_code
_entity_poly.pdbx_strand_id
1 'polypeptide(L)'
;MAADKYVPRALQAYAEKQKAQDAQKAEMESAYQDFLTDCHYPQDKDGNRMDSAHFVWLVGYHMIRCGWRRSAQPLIKPRAVEAPGVVEGAIEWVPIDAPDDPLEGVENMTFAQINALPEWLKRKAIQRLNGNQDADDDLPEMAEPAWRVTPNIAIKDERPIGDDFVKGIENG
;
A
#
# COMPACT_ATOMS: atom_id res chain seq x y z
N MET A 1 46.95 2.16 34.05
CA MET A 1 46.12 3.16 34.76
C MET A 1 45.01 3.57 33.81
N ALA A 2 43.79 3.07 34.02
CA ALA A 2 42.64 3.44 33.20
C ALA A 2 42.13 4.80 33.67
N ALA A 3 42.18 5.81 32.82
CA ALA A 3 41.61 7.13 33.09
C ALA A 3 40.09 6.99 33.08
N ASP A 4 39.50 6.99 34.27
CA ASP A 4 38.06 7.00 34.49
C ASP A 4 37.52 8.32 33.92
N LYS A 5 36.85 8.23 32.76
CA LYS A 5 36.29 9.40 32.06
C LYS A 5 35.06 9.87 32.83
N TYR A 6 35.27 10.66 33.87
CA TYR A 6 34.20 11.39 34.54
C TYR A 6 33.63 12.43 33.57
N VAL A 7 32.63 12.02 32.78
CA VAL A 7 31.87 12.95 31.93
C VAL A 7 31.01 13.80 32.87
N PRO A 8 31.16 15.14 32.87
CA PRO A 8 30.33 16.02 33.68
C PRO A 8 28.84 15.70 33.51
N ARG A 9 28.11 15.63 34.63
CA ARG A 9 26.66 15.34 34.66
C ARG A 9 25.84 16.20 33.68
N ALA A 10 26.26 17.44 33.43
CA ALA A 10 25.66 18.33 32.45
C ALA A 10 25.82 17.85 31.00
N LEU A 11 26.98 17.29 30.63
CA LEU A 11 27.21 16.70 29.31
C LEU A 11 26.44 15.39 29.14
N GLN A 12 26.31 14.60 30.20
CA GLN A 12 25.46 13.39 30.20
C GLN A 12 23.99 13.77 29.97
N ALA A 13 23.46 14.74 30.71
CA ALA A 13 22.09 15.21 30.56
C ALA A 13 21.82 15.83 29.16
N TYR A 14 22.80 16.56 28.61
CA TYR A 14 22.72 17.07 27.25
C TYR A 14 22.69 15.93 26.22
N ALA A 15 23.55 14.92 26.36
CA ALA A 15 23.59 13.76 25.49
C ALA A 15 22.28 12.95 25.55
N GLU A 16 21.71 12.76 26.74
CA GLU A 16 20.40 12.11 26.92
C GLU A 16 19.28 12.90 26.25
N LYS A 17 19.25 14.23 26.42
CA LYS A 17 18.27 15.09 25.76
C LYS A 17 18.39 15.04 24.24
N GLN A 18 19.61 15.07 23.72
CA GLN A 18 19.87 14.95 22.29
C GLN A 18 19.40 13.60 21.76
N LYS A 19 19.73 12.51 22.47
CA LYS A 19 19.29 11.15 22.12
C LYS A 19 17.76 11.04 22.11
N ALA A 20 17.07 11.63 23.08
CA ALA A 20 15.61 11.63 23.12
C ALA A 20 15.00 12.42 21.95
N GLN A 21 15.58 13.57 21.61
CA GLN A 21 15.13 14.37 20.46
C GLN A 21 15.34 13.64 19.13
N ASP A 22 16.49 12.98 18.96
CA ASP A 22 16.77 12.26 17.73
C ASP A 22 15.91 11.00 17.60
N ALA A 23 15.62 10.31 18.71
CA ALA A 23 14.65 9.21 18.74
C ALA A 23 13.24 9.70 18.37
N GLN A 24 12.81 10.85 18.89
CA GLN A 24 11.52 11.45 18.54
C GLN A 24 11.44 11.82 17.06
N LYS A 25 12.50 12.41 16.49
CA LYS A 25 12.54 12.74 15.05
C LYS A 25 12.44 11.48 14.18
N ALA A 26 13.20 10.44 14.51
CA ALA A 26 13.18 9.19 13.77
C ALA A 26 11.80 8.52 13.82
N GLU A 27 11.14 8.56 15.00
CA GLU A 27 9.78 8.04 15.18
C GLU A 27 8.75 8.82 14.37
N MET A 28 8.83 10.16 14.37
CA MET A 28 7.96 11.01 13.54
C MET A 28 8.18 10.78 12.05
N GLU A 29 9.44 10.62 11.61
CA GLU A 29 9.79 10.35 10.21
C GLU A 29 9.26 8.99 9.77
N SER A 30 9.45 7.94 10.57
CA SER A 30 8.89 6.61 10.30
C SER A 30 7.38 6.65 10.15
N ALA A 31 6.69 7.26 11.12
CA ALA A 31 5.22 7.35 11.08
C ALA A 31 4.70 8.19 9.90
N TYR A 32 5.46 9.21 9.48
CA TYR A 32 5.15 10.00 8.31
C TYR A 32 5.27 9.16 7.02
N GLN A 33 6.34 8.38 6.87
CA GLN A 33 6.51 7.49 5.72
C GLN A 33 5.40 6.43 5.66
N ASP A 34 5.09 5.80 6.80
CA ASP A 34 3.99 4.83 6.90
C ASP A 34 2.67 5.46 6.43
N PHE A 35 2.37 6.69 6.86
CA PHE A 35 1.16 7.41 6.44
C PHE A 35 1.14 7.69 4.93
N LEU A 36 2.27 8.08 4.34
CA LEU A 36 2.36 8.31 2.90
C LEU A 36 2.12 7.03 2.11
N THR A 37 2.71 5.92 2.54
CA THR A 37 2.51 4.60 1.91
C THR A 37 1.07 4.14 2.01
N ASP A 38 0.44 4.29 3.18
CA ASP A 38 -0.96 3.93 3.40
C ASP A 38 -1.95 4.75 2.56
N CYS A 39 -1.56 5.98 2.24
CA CYS A 39 -2.33 6.88 1.41
C CYS A 39 -1.83 6.89 -0.04
N HIS A 40 -1.07 5.89 -0.50
CA HIS A 40 -0.81 5.71 -1.92
C HIS A 40 -2.07 5.14 -2.59
N TYR A 41 -2.71 5.90 -3.48
CA TYR A 41 -4.01 5.55 -4.09
C TYR A 41 -5.05 4.99 -3.09
N PRO A 42 -5.47 5.78 -2.07
CA PRO A 42 -6.42 5.32 -1.06
C PRO A 42 -7.75 4.95 -1.71
N GLN A 43 -8.41 3.95 -1.11
CA GLN A 43 -9.67 3.40 -1.57
C GLN A 43 -10.81 3.72 -0.60
N ASP A 44 -11.99 4.08 -1.12
CA ASP A 44 -13.20 4.23 -0.31
C ASP A 44 -13.93 2.88 -0.10
N LYS A 45 -15.04 2.91 0.66
CA LYS A 45 -15.87 1.71 0.93
C LYS A 45 -16.51 1.10 -0.31
N ASP A 46 -16.65 1.90 -1.37
CA ASP A 46 -17.28 1.51 -2.63
C ASP A 46 -16.22 1.02 -3.65
N GLY A 47 -14.94 0.97 -3.25
CA GLY A 47 -13.83 0.50 -4.07
C GLY A 47 -13.20 1.58 -4.96
N ASN A 48 -13.67 2.83 -4.90
CA ASN A 48 -13.15 3.92 -5.71
C ASN A 48 -11.77 4.35 -5.20
N ARG A 49 -10.82 4.53 -6.12
CA ARG A 49 -9.46 4.97 -5.81
C ARG A 49 -9.27 6.44 -6.15
N MET A 50 -8.50 7.15 -5.33
CA MET A 50 -8.18 8.56 -5.52
C MET A 50 -6.67 8.77 -5.67
N ASP A 51 -6.26 9.65 -6.58
CA ASP A 51 -4.88 10.15 -6.60
C ASP A 51 -4.73 11.21 -5.50
N SER A 52 -3.97 10.88 -4.48
CA SER A 52 -3.73 11.72 -3.29
C SER A 52 -2.38 12.43 -3.34
N ALA A 53 -1.54 12.18 -4.36
CA ALA A 53 -0.14 12.59 -4.39
C ALA A 53 0.06 14.09 -4.19
N HIS A 54 -0.90 14.90 -4.63
CA HIS A 54 -0.85 16.35 -4.54
C HIS A 54 -1.05 16.92 -3.13
N PHE A 55 -1.71 16.22 -2.21
CA PHE A 55 -2.07 16.78 -0.89
C PHE A 55 -1.72 15.90 0.31
N VAL A 56 -1.49 14.60 0.11
CA VAL A 56 -1.23 13.64 1.20
C VAL A 56 -0.06 14.04 2.10
N TRP A 57 0.99 14.61 1.51
CA TRP A 57 2.18 15.09 2.23
C TRP A 57 1.85 16.18 3.26
N LEU A 58 0.95 17.10 2.90
CA LEU A 58 0.54 18.20 3.78
C LEU A 58 -0.27 17.67 4.96
N VAL A 59 -1.24 16.80 4.66
CA VAL A 59 -2.14 16.20 5.66
C VAL A 59 -1.33 15.30 6.60
N GLY A 60 -0.51 14.40 6.06
CA GLY A 60 0.34 13.50 6.84
C GLY A 60 1.25 14.28 7.80
N TYR A 61 1.94 15.31 7.31
CA TYR A 61 2.82 16.13 8.15
C TYR A 61 2.06 16.84 9.29
N HIS A 62 0.83 17.29 9.04
CA HIS A 62 -0.02 17.86 10.09
C HIS A 62 -0.45 16.80 11.12
N MET A 63 -0.94 15.65 10.66
CA MET A 63 -1.44 14.57 11.52
C MET A 63 -0.36 13.99 12.44
N ILE A 64 0.86 13.78 11.93
CA ILE A 64 1.98 13.28 12.74
C ILE A 64 2.34 14.26 13.85
N ARG A 65 2.30 15.57 13.59
CA ARG A 65 2.52 16.61 14.62
C ARG A 65 1.38 16.71 15.63
N CYS A 66 0.15 16.37 15.22
CA CYS A 66 -0.98 16.20 16.12
C CYS A 66 -0.89 14.92 16.98
N GLY A 67 0.12 14.08 16.77
CA GLY A 67 0.33 12.85 17.54
C GLY A 67 -0.34 11.62 16.94
N TRP A 68 -0.84 11.67 15.71
CA TRP A 68 -1.40 10.49 15.05
C TRP A 68 -0.30 9.44 14.83
N ARG A 69 -0.58 8.19 15.21
CA ARG A 69 0.27 7.02 14.97
C ARG A 69 -0.59 5.81 14.67
N ARG A 70 -0.07 4.90 13.85
CA ARG A 70 -0.65 3.57 13.69
C ARG A 70 -0.57 2.83 15.02
N SER A 71 -1.71 2.36 15.50
CA SER A 71 -1.82 1.55 16.74
C SER A 71 -2.50 0.21 16.50
N ALA A 72 -3.34 0.11 15.47
CA ALA A 72 -3.97 -1.12 15.04
C ALA A 72 -3.09 -1.87 14.02
N GLN A 73 -3.29 -3.19 13.95
CA GLN A 73 -2.70 -3.99 12.88
C GLN A 73 -3.42 -3.74 11.55
N PRO A 74 -2.68 -3.60 10.44
CA PRO A 74 -3.28 -3.43 9.12
C PRO A 74 -4.02 -4.69 8.68
N LEU A 75 -5.18 -4.53 8.06
CA LEU A 75 -5.99 -5.62 7.49
C LEU A 75 -5.74 -5.84 6.00
N ILE A 76 -5.13 -4.84 5.35
CA ILE A 76 -4.85 -4.81 3.92
C ILE A 76 -3.40 -4.43 3.67
N LYS A 77 -2.89 -4.80 2.49
CA LYS A 77 -1.59 -4.39 1.98
C LYS A 77 -1.67 -3.98 0.51
N PRO A 78 -0.76 -3.10 0.04
CA PRO A 78 -0.66 -2.79 -1.37
C PRO A 78 0.02 -3.95 -2.12
N ARG A 79 -0.52 -4.29 -3.29
CA ARG A 79 0.07 -5.23 -4.25
C ARG A 79 0.23 -4.54 -5.60
N ALA A 80 1.39 -4.65 -6.22
CA ALA A 80 1.64 -4.03 -7.52
C ALA A 80 0.75 -4.66 -8.60
N VAL A 81 0.20 -3.82 -9.47
CA VAL A 81 -0.61 -4.27 -10.62
C VAL A 81 0.16 -3.98 -11.89
N GLU A 82 0.70 -5.04 -12.47
CA GLU A 82 1.36 -5.00 -13.77
C GLU A 82 0.41 -5.56 -14.83
N ALA A 83 -0.34 -4.71 -15.51
CA ALA A 83 -1.22 -5.12 -16.60
C ALA A 83 -1.12 -4.15 -17.79
N PRO A 84 -1.38 -4.61 -19.03
CA PRO A 84 -1.40 -3.74 -20.20
C PRO A 84 -2.39 -2.58 -20.01
N GLY A 85 -1.96 -1.36 -20.31
CA GLY A 85 -2.79 -0.15 -20.16
C GLY A 85 -2.92 0.39 -18.72
N VAL A 86 -2.21 -0.19 -17.75
CA VAL A 86 -2.16 0.30 -16.36
C VAL A 86 -0.96 1.24 -16.18
N VAL A 87 -1.17 2.32 -15.42
CA VAL A 87 -0.14 3.32 -15.12
C VAL A 87 0.98 2.69 -14.28
N GLU A 88 2.22 3.10 -14.55
CA GLU A 88 3.39 2.69 -13.78
C GLU A 88 3.20 3.00 -12.28
N GLY A 89 3.47 2.03 -11.41
CA GLY A 89 3.30 2.17 -9.97
C GLY A 89 1.85 2.06 -9.47
N ALA A 90 0.92 1.58 -10.31
CA ALA A 90 -0.42 1.21 -9.88
C ALA A 90 -0.39 0.08 -8.85
N ILE A 91 -1.25 0.22 -7.85
CA ILE A 91 -1.43 -0.79 -6.82
C ILE A 91 -2.90 -1.21 -6.70
N GLU A 92 -3.08 -2.39 -6.13
CA GLU A 92 -4.32 -2.92 -5.62
C GLU A 92 -4.20 -3.14 -4.12
N TRP A 93 -5.23 -2.76 -3.37
CA TRP A 93 -5.32 -3.06 -1.95
C TRP A 93 -5.93 -4.45 -1.78
N VAL A 94 -5.17 -5.36 -1.17
CA VAL A 94 -5.56 -6.76 -0.97
C VAL A 94 -5.53 -7.12 0.50
N PRO A 95 -6.22 -8.20 0.94
CA PRO A 95 -6.11 -8.69 2.31
C PRO A 95 -4.64 -8.92 2.70
N ILE A 96 -4.30 -8.68 3.98
CA ILE A 96 -2.91 -8.79 4.48
C ILE A 96 -2.31 -10.18 4.21
N ASP A 97 -3.14 -11.22 4.24
CA ASP A 97 -2.77 -12.63 4.01
C ASP A 97 -2.78 -13.04 2.53
N ALA A 98 -3.16 -12.15 1.61
CA ALA A 98 -3.16 -12.46 0.19
C ALA A 98 -1.72 -12.66 -0.33
N PRO A 99 -1.50 -13.51 -1.35
CA PRO A 99 -0.17 -13.69 -1.93
C PRO A 99 0.32 -12.42 -2.63
N ASP A 100 1.63 -12.16 -2.54
CA ASP A 100 2.29 -11.02 -3.18
C ASP A 100 2.32 -11.19 -4.71
N ASP A 101 2.60 -12.39 -5.20
CA ASP A 101 2.43 -12.77 -6.61
C ASP A 101 1.08 -13.50 -6.79
N PRO A 102 0.10 -12.90 -7.47
CA PRO A 102 -1.21 -13.53 -7.70
C PRO A 102 -1.15 -14.81 -8.56
N LEU A 103 -0.03 -15.05 -9.25
CA LEU A 103 0.22 -16.23 -10.07
C LEU A 103 1.23 -17.19 -9.44
N GLU A 104 1.55 -17.00 -8.16
CA GLU A 104 2.36 -17.97 -7.41
C GLU A 104 1.65 -19.34 -7.42
N GLY A 105 2.36 -20.38 -7.89
CA GLY A 105 1.81 -21.73 -7.98
C GLY A 105 0.80 -21.95 -9.12
N VAL A 106 0.77 -21.07 -10.14
CA VAL A 106 -0.09 -21.24 -11.33
C VAL A 106 0.05 -22.60 -12.02
N GLU A 107 1.23 -23.22 -11.91
CA GLU A 107 1.53 -24.54 -12.48
C GLU A 107 0.76 -25.68 -11.81
N ASN A 108 0.29 -25.46 -10.58
CA ASN A 108 -0.54 -26.40 -9.83
C ASN A 108 -2.04 -26.05 -9.92
N MET A 109 -2.39 -24.93 -10.57
CA MET A 109 -3.80 -24.53 -10.72
C MET A 109 -4.49 -25.39 -11.78
N THR A 110 -5.73 -25.76 -11.49
CA THR A 110 -6.60 -26.38 -12.48
C THR A 110 -7.03 -25.36 -13.54
N PHE A 111 -7.39 -25.84 -14.73
CA PHE A 111 -7.93 -24.98 -15.80
C PHE A 111 -9.19 -24.21 -15.36
N ALA A 112 -9.99 -24.77 -14.45
CA ALA A 112 -11.15 -24.09 -13.88
C ALA A 112 -10.74 -22.90 -12.98
N GLN A 113 -9.71 -23.07 -12.16
CA GLN A 113 -9.16 -22.00 -11.32
C GLN A 113 -8.54 -20.88 -12.17
N ILE A 114 -7.82 -21.24 -13.24
CA ILE A 114 -7.23 -20.26 -14.17
C ILE A 114 -8.32 -19.44 -14.87
N ASN A 115 -9.43 -20.07 -15.27
CA ASN A 115 -10.55 -19.36 -15.90
C ASN A 115 -11.33 -18.44 -14.95
N ALA A 116 -11.26 -18.68 -13.64
CA ALA A 116 -11.88 -17.82 -12.64
C ALA A 116 -11.02 -16.61 -12.28
N LEU A 117 -9.75 -16.56 -12.71
CA LEU A 117 -8.90 -15.39 -12.52
C LEU A 117 -9.42 -14.18 -13.31
N PRO A 118 -9.18 -12.95 -12.82
CA PRO A 118 -9.34 -11.74 -13.61
C PRO A 118 -8.69 -11.87 -14.99
N GLU A 119 -9.31 -11.33 -16.03
CA GLU A 119 -8.94 -11.59 -17.43
C GLU A 119 -7.47 -11.28 -17.76
N TRP A 120 -6.89 -10.25 -17.11
CA TRP A 120 -5.47 -9.93 -17.26
C TRP A 120 -4.54 -10.94 -16.55
N LEU A 121 -4.94 -11.45 -15.37
CA LEU A 121 -4.23 -12.50 -14.64
C LEU A 121 -4.32 -13.83 -15.36
N LYS A 122 -5.49 -14.15 -15.92
CA LYS A 122 -5.71 -15.34 -16.75
C LYS A 122 -4.77 -15.37 -17.94
N ARG A 123 -4.58 -14.24 -18.62
CA ARG A 123 -3.63 -14.14 -19.74
C ARG A 123 -2.18 -14.33 -19.29
N LYS A 124 -1.75 -13.66 -18.23
CA LYS A 124 -0.42 -13.85 -17.64
C LYS A 124 -0.21 -15.30 -17.15
N ALA A 125 -1.25 -15.93 -16.61
CA ALA A 125 -1.22 -17.35 -16.21
C ALA A 125 -0.97 -18.25 -17.43
N ILE A 126 -1.72 -18.05 -18.51
CA ILE A 126 -1.54 -18.79 -19.77
C ILE A 126 -0.14 -18.55 -20.36
N GLN A 127 0.36 -17.31 -20.32
CA GLN A 127 1.70 -16.96 -20.79
C GLN A 127 2.80 -17.67 -19.99
N ARG A 128 2.66 -17.70 -18.66
CA ARG A 128 3.59 -18.36 -17.75
C ARG A 128 3.59 -19.88 -17.94
N LEU A 129 2.41 -20.48 -18.13
CA LEU A 129 2.24 -21.91 -18.42
C LEU A 129 2.78 -22.30 -19.82
N ASN A 130 2.71 -21.40 -20.80
CA ASN A 130 3.26 -21.60 -22.15
C ASN A 130 4.77 -21.28 -22.25
N GLY A 131 5.47 -21.08 -21.14
CA GLY A 131 6.93 -20.89 -21.11
C GLY A 131 7.41 -19.47 -21.43
N ASN A 132 6.64 -18.44 -21.07
CA ASN A 132 6.96 -17.03 -21.30
C ASN A 132 7.19 -16.68 -22.79
N GLN A 133 6.54 -17.37 -23.72
CA GLN A 133 6.41 -16.81 -25.08
C GLN A 133 5.63 -15.50 -24.97
N ASP A 134 6.24 -14.39 -25.38
CA ASP A 134 5.56 -13.10 -25.52
C ASP A 134 4.28 -13.35 -26.31
N ALA A 135 3.13 -13.19 -25.66
CA ALA A 135 1.86 -13.30 -26.35
C ALA A 135 1.84 -12.20 -27.41
N ASP A 136 1.60 -12.55 -28.67
CA ASP A 136 1.47 -11.57 -29.75
C ASP A 136 0.60 -10.39 -29.29
N ASP A 137 1.22 -9.21 -29.21
CA ASP A 137 0.61 -7.92 -28.83
C ASP A 137 -0.45 -7.44 -29.86
N ASP A 138 -0.78 -8.26 -30.86
CA ASP A 138 -1.71 -7.98 -31.96
C ASP A 138 -3.19 -8.24 -31.61
N LEU A 139 -3.50 -8.55 -30.34
CA LEU A 139 -4.88 -8.63 -29.86
C LEU A 139 -5.47 -7.23 -29.66
N PRO A 140 -6.79 -7.03 -29.92
CA PRO A 140 -7.41 -5.70 -29.86
C PRO A 140 -7.20 -5.01 -28.51
N GLU A 141 -6.97 -3.70 -28.55
CA GLU A 141 -6.86 -2.83 -27.37
C GLU A 141 -7.99 -3.13 -26.38
N MET A 142 -7.55 -3.48 -25.17
CA MET A 142 -8.36 -4.07 -24.12
C MET A 142 -9.49 -3.17 -23.63
N ALA A 143 -10.73 -3.67 -23.76
CA ALA A 143 -11.80 -3.27 -22.86
C ALA A 143 -11.49 -3.86 -21.47
N GLU A 144 -10.81 -3.05 -20.65
CA GLU A 144 -10.49 -3.27 -19.24
C GLU A 144 -9.25 -4.13 -18.90
N PRO A 145 -8.46 -3.77 -17.85
CA PRO A 145 -8.80 -2.86 -16.76
C PRO A 145 -8.53 -1.41 -17.13
N ALA A 146 -9.59 -0.60 -17.25
CA ALA A 146 -9.43 0.84 -17.31
C ALA A 146 -9.09 1.29 -15.89
N TRP A 147 -7.81 1.19 -15.52
CA TRP A 147 -7.32 1.79 -14.28
C TRP A 147 -7.49 3.30 -14.44
N ARG A 148 -8.64 3.80 -13.96
CA ARG A 148 -9.03 5.20 -14.03
C ARG A 148 -9.01 5.75 -12.62
N VAL A 149 -7.98 6.51 -12.33
CA VAL A 149 -8.02 7.39 -11.15
C VAL A 149 -8.82 8.62 -11.53
N THR A 150 -10.11 8.58 -11.22
CA THR A 150 -10.95 9.76 -11.37
C THR A 150 -10.79 10.56 -10.08
N PRO A 151 -10.36 11.83 -10.11
CA PRO A 151 -10.36 12.67 -8.90
C PRO A 151 -11.82 12.97 -8.54
N ASN A 152 -12.49 12.02 -7.89
CA ASN A 152 -13.87 12.15 -7.47
C ASN A 152 -13.90 12.33 -5.96
N ILE A 153 -13.79 13.58 -5.51
CA ILE A 153 -13.93 13.92 -4.09
C ILE A 153 -15.42 13.99 -3.79
N ALA A 154 -16.00 12.88 -3.32
CA ALA A 154 -17.34 12.86 -2.76
C ALA A 154 -17.24 13.08 -1.23
N ILE A 155 -17.46 14.31 -0.77
CA ILE A 155 -17.57 14.60 0.67
C ILE A 155 -18.95 14.13 1.14
N LYS A 156 -18.99 12.99 1.83
CA LYS A 156 -20.18 12.46 2.49
C LYS A 156 -20.05 12.68 4.00
N ASP A 157 -21.06 13.25 4.65
CA ASP A 157 -21.10 13.45 6.12
C ASP A 157 -21.43 12.16 6.90
N GLU A 158 -21.60 11.03 6.21
CA GLU A 158 -21.94 9.74 6.80
C GLU A 158 -20.75 9.18 7.58
N ARG A 159 -20.95 8.86 8.86
CA ARG A 159 -19.91 8.28 9.72
C ARG A 159 -19.77 6.78 9.41
N PRO A 160 -18.56 6.27 9.11
CA PRO A 160 -18.35 4.84 8.99
C PRO A 160 -18.66 4.14 10.32
N ILE A 161 -19.28 2.96 10.24
CA ILE A 161 -19.55 2.10 11.40
C ILE A 161 -18.53 0.95 11.47
N GLY A 162 -18.40 0.32 12.64
CA GLY A 162 -17.38 -0.71 12.88
C GLY A 162 -17.35 -1.84 11.85
N ASP A 163 -18.51 -2.23 11.31
CA ASP A 163 -18.63 -3.27 10.30
C ASP A 163 -18.03 -2.89 8.93
N ASP A 164 -17.97 -1.60 8.60
CA ASP A 164 -17.50 -1.12 7.30
C ASP A 164 -16.01 -1.44 7.09
N PHE A 165 -15.24 -1.49 8.19
CA PHE A 165 -13.82 -1.82 8.16
C PHE A 165 -13.53 -3.30 7.86
N VAL A 166 -14.54 -4.18 7.99
CA VAL A 166 -14.39 -5.63 7.80
C VAL A 166 -15.03 -6.08 6.49
N LYS A 167 -16.16 -5.48 6.07
CA LYS A 167 -16.92 -5.91 4.87
C LYS A 167 -16.24 -5.60 3.53
N GLY A 168 -15.37 -4.60 3.46
CA GLY A 168 -14.66 -4.24 2.21
C GLY A 168 -13.66 -5.30 1.72
N ILE A 169 -13.36 -6.31 2.54
CA ILE A 169 -12.39 -7.37 2.27
C ILE A 169 -12.99 -8.48 1.38
N GLU A 170 -14.32 -8.66 1.39
CA GLU A 170 -15.00 -9.81 0.76
C GLU A 170 -15.34 -9.61 -0.74
N ASN A 171 -15.21 -8.39 -1.27
CA ASN A 171 -15.61 -8.03 -2.65
C ASN A 171 -14.44 -7.67 -3.59
N GLY A 172 -13.19 -7.96 -3.18
CA GLY A 172 -11.98 -7.75 -3.99
C GLY A 172 -11.56 -9.00 -4.74
#